data_AF-A0A068V656-F1
#
_entry.id   AF-A0A068V656-F1
#
_cell.length_a   1.000
_cell.length_b   1.000
_cell.length_c   1.000
_cell.angle_alpha   90.00
_cell.angle_beta   90.00
_cell.angle_gamma   90.00
#
_symmetry.space_group_name_H-M   'P 1'
#
loop_
_entity.id
_entity.type
_entity.pdbx_description
1 polymer ?
#
loop_
_entity_poly.entity_id
_entity_poly.type
_entity_poly.pdbx_seq_one_letter_code
_entity_poly.pdbx_strand_id
1 'polypeptide(L)' 'MPRGVPVATVAINNATNAGLLAVGILGVGDLNLQTRMAQYLEDRRDEVLAKGKELEEGSWEDYLNSQR' A
#
# COMPACT_ATOMS: atom_id res chain seq x y z
N MET A 1 16.82 0.74 -20.29
CA MET A 1 16.35 2.10 -20.61
C MET A 1 17.49 2.88 -21.25
N PRO A 2 17.40 3.22 -22.55
CA PRO A 2 18.37 4.09 -23.21
C PRO A 2 18.37 5.48 -22.58
N ARG A 3 19.46 6.23 -22.76
CA ARG A 3 19.55 7.63 -22.33
C ARG A 3 18.41 8.44 -22.98
N GLY A 4 17.67 9.19 -22.15
CA GLY A 4 16.58 10.07 -22.61
C GLY A 4 15.18 9.45 -22.57
N VAL A 5 15.04 8.15 -22.29
CA VAL A 5 13.73 7.49 -22.17
C VAL A 5 13.58 6.93 -20.75
N PRO A 6 12.84 7.60 -19.86
CA PRO A 6 12.64 7.12 -18.49
C PRO A 6 11.53 6.06 -18.42
N VAL A 7 11.67 5.12 -17.48
CA VAL A 7 10.61 4.19 -17.05
C VAL A 7 10.63 4.16 -15.53
N ALA A 8 9.45 4.30 -14.93
CA ALA A 8 9.28 4.15 -13.50
C ALA A 8 9.05 2.67 -13.17
N THR A 9 10.14 1.96 -12.88
CA THR A 9 10.12 0.53 -12.57
C THR A 9 9.55 0.27 -11.18
N VAL A 10 8.69 -0.75 -11.04
CA VAL A 10 8.20 -1.27 -9.77
C VAL A 10 8.68 -2.71 -9.55
N ALA A 11 8.38 -3.30 -8.38
CA ALA A 11 8.76 -4.66 -8.05
C ALA A 11 8.13 -5.72 -8.99
N ILE A 12 8.82 -6.85 -9.15
CA ILE A 12 8.34 -8.01 -9.93
C ILE A 12 7.00 -8.49 -9.36
N ASN A 13 6.04 -8.82 -10.24
CA ASN A 13 4.68 -9.25 -9.89
C ASN A 13 3.90 -8.26 -8.99
N ASN A 14 4.26 -6.98 -9.00
CA ASN A 14 3.62 -5.97 -8.15
C ASN A 14 2.84 -4.94 -8.98
N ALA A 15 1.76 -5.39 -9.61
CA ALA A 15 0.85 -4.53 -10.36
C ALA A 15 0.15 -3.49 -9.46
N THR A 16 -0.08 -3.83 -8.19
CA THR A 16 -0.66 -2.90 -7.20
C THR A 16 0.17 -1.64 -7.06
N ASN A 17 1.49 -1.77 -6.89
CA ASN A 17 2.38 -0.61 -6.77
C ASN A 17 2.45 0.19 -8.08
N ALA A 18 2.36 -0.46 -9.24
CA ALA A 18 2.24 0.25 -10.52
C ALA A 18 0.96 1.11 -10.57
N GLY A 19 -0.17 0.57 -10.13
CA GLY A 19 -1.43 1.29 -10.05
C GLY A 19 -1.37 2.46 -9.06
N LEU A 20 -0.82 2.25 -7.87
CA LEU A 20 -0.66 3.32 -6.87
C LEU A 20 0.26 4.44 -7.38
N LEU A 21 1.35 4.09 -8.07
CA LEU A 21 2.22 5.07 -8.72
C LEU A 21 1.46 5.89 -9.77
N ALA A 22 0.64 5.22 -10.61
CA ALA A 22 -0.18 5.89 -11.61
C ALA A 22 -1.20 6.85 -10.96
N VAL A 23 -1.88 6.43 -9.89
CA VAL A 23 -2.79 7.30 -9.13
C VAL A 23 -2.04 8.48 -8.52
N GLY A 24 -0.82 8.30 -8.02
CA GLY A 24 0.01 9.39 -7.53
C GLY A 24 0.35 10.43 -8.61
N ILE A 25 0.64 9.98 -9.84
CA ILE A 25 0.89 10.86 -10.99
C ILE A 25 -0.38 11.61 -11.40
N LEU A 26 -1.50 10.90 -11.56
CA LEU A 26 -2.79 11.48 -11.94
C LEU A 26 -3.32 12.44 -10.87
N GLY A 27 -3.10 12.11 -9.60
CA GLY A 27 -3.50 12.90 -8.45
C GLY A 27 -2.92 14.31 -8.46
N VAL A 28 -1.77 14.56 -9.10
CA VAL A 28 -1.21 15.92 -9.24
C VAL A 28 -2.24 16.91 -9.81
N GLY A 29 -3.11 16.45 -10.72
CA GLY A 29 -4.18 17.26 -11.31
C GLY A 29 -5.59 16.99 -10.79
N ASP A 30 -5.78 16.02 -9.88
CA ASP A 30 -7.09 15.57 -9.41
C ASP A 30 -7.11 15.42 -7.89
N LEU A 31 -7.76 16.38 -7.21
CA LEU A 31 -7.90 16.40 -5.76
C LEU A 31 -8.67 15.19 -5.21
N ASN A 32 -9.64 14.64 -5.96
CA ASN A 32 -10.38 13.46 -5.51
C ASN A 32 -9.46 12.24 -5.44
N LEU A 33 -8.61 12.06 -6.47
CA LEU A 33 -7.60 11.00 -6.45
C LEU A 33 -6.58 11.19 -5.32
N GLN A 34 -6.17 12.41 -5.01
CA GLN A 34 -5.30 12.68 -3.85
C GLN A 34 -5.97 12.28 -2.53
N THR A 35 -7.22 12.70 -2.30
CA THR A 35 -7.95 12.35 -1.07
C THR A 35 -8.12 10.84 -0.93
N ARG A 36 -8.47 10.15 -2.02
CA ARG A 36 -8.60 8.68 -2.02
C ARG A 36 -7.28 7.98 -1.77
N MET A 37 -6.17 8.50 -2.31
CA MET A 37 -4.84 7.97 -2.05
C MET A 37 -4.44 8.16 -0.57
N ALA A 38 -4.72 9.34 0.00
CA ALA A 38 -4.48 9.61 1.41
C ALA A 38 -5.28 8.65 2.31
N GLN A 39 -6.56 8.46 2.00
CA GLN A 39 -7.41 7.50 2.72
C GLN A 39 -6.85 6.07 2.63
N TYR A 40 -6.43 5.64 1.44
CA TYR A 40 -5.82 4.32 1.26
C TYR A 40 -4.58 4.11 2.14
N LEU A 41 -3.74 5.14 2.31
CA LEU A 41 -2.56 5.07 3.18
C LEU A 41 -2.94 4.99 4.67
N GLU A 42 -3.94 5.76 5.10
CA GLU A 42 -4.48 5.71 6.47
C GLU A 42 -5.09 4.34 6.78
N ASP A 43 -5.91 3.80 5.88
CA ASP A 43 -6.52 2.48 6.04
C ASP A 43 -5.46 1.38 6.19
N ARG A 44 -4.38 1.46 5.40
CA ARG A 44 -3.25 0.53 5.49
C ARG A 44 -2.48 0.66 6.81
N ARG A 45 -2.30 1.88 7.31
CA ARG A 45 -1.70 2.10 8.64
C ARG A 45 -2.56 1.42 9.71
N ASP A 46 -3.86 1.69 9.69
CA ASP A 46 -4.79 1.22 10.72
C ASP A 46 -4.91 -0.31 10.69
N GLU A 47 -4.88 -0.93 9.50
CA GLU A 47 -4.82 -2.38 9.35
C GLU A 47 -3.57 -2.98 10.01
N VAL A 48 -2.40 -2.37 9.83
CA VAL A 48 -1.15 -2.84 10.43
C VAL A 48 -1.16 -2.65 11.94
N LEU A 49 -1.67 -1.51 12.44
CA LEU A 49 -1.78 -1.25 13.88
C LEU A 49 -2.74 -2.24 14.54
N ALA A 50 -3.86 -2.57 13.90
CA ALA A 50 -4.81 -3.56 14.40
C ALA A 50 -4.17 -4.95 14.49
N LYS A 51 -3.46 -5.39 13.44
CA LYS A 51 -2.72 -6.67 13.43
C LYS A 51 -1.62 -6.69 14.49
N GLY A 52 -0.92 -5.57 14.68
CA GLY A 52 0.10 -5.42 15.73
C GLY A 52 -0.50 -5.58 17.13
N LYS A 53 -1.63 -4.93 17.39
CA LYS A 53 -2.33 -5.04 18.67
C LYS A 53 -2.80 -6.47 18.96
N GLU A 54 -3.37 -7.16 17.96
CA GLU A 54 -3.79 -8.56 18.10
C GLU A 54 -2.60 -9.46 18.49
N LEU A 55 -1.43 -9.23 17.87
CA LEU A 55 -0.21 -9.96 18.17
C LEU A 55 0.39 -9.64 19.55
N GLU A 56 0.25 -8.39 20.03
CA GLU A 56 0.72 -7.97 21.35
C GLU A 56 -0.15 -8.50 22.50
N GLU A 57 -1.47 -8.59 22.28
CA GLU A 57 -2.43 -9.06 23.29
C GLU A 57 -2.52 -10.59 23.36
N GLY A 58 -2.21 -11.30 22.28
CA GLY A 58 -2.25 -12.76 22.18
C GLY A 58 -0.88 -13.44 22.11
N SER A 59 -0.87 -14.77 21.90
CA SER A 59 0.35 -15.49 21.52
C SER A 59 0.54 -15.48 20.00
N TRP A 60 1.77 -15.64 19.54
CA TRP A 60 2.06 -15.72 18.10
C TRP A 60 1.39 -16.95 17.45
N GLU A 61 1.18 -18.04 18.19
CA GLU A 61 0.43 -19.21 17.75
C GLU A 61 -1.05 -18.89 17.52
N ASP A 62 -1.66 -18.12 18.43
CA ASP A 62 -3.08 -17.72 18.33
C ASP A 62 -3.30 -16.80 17.14
N TYR A 63 -2.40 -15.84 16.93
CA TYR A 63 -2.41 -14.96 15.76
C TYR A 63 -2.28 -15.75 14.45
N LEU A 64 -1.35 -16.72 14.37
CA LEU A 64 -1.23 -17.53 13.14
C LEU A 64 -2.46 -18.42 12.88
N ASN A 65 -3.13 -18.87 13.95
CA ASN A 65 -4.36 -19.64 13.82
C ASN A 65 -5.57 -18.76 13.43
N SER A 66 -5.59 -17.48 13.79
CA SER A 66 -6.65 -16.53 13.39
C SER A 66 -6.57 -16.14 11.90
N GLN A 67 -5.39 -16.27 11.28
CA GLN A 67 -5.13 -15.93 9.88
C GLN A 67 -5.29 -17.12 8.89
N ARG A 68 -5.59 -18.32 9.39
CA ARG A 68 -5.85 -19.52 8.57
C ARG A 68 -7.28 -19.57 8.08
#